data_AF-F6GDE4-F1
#
_entry.id   AF-F6GDE4-F1
#
_cell.length_a   1.000
_cell.length_b   1.000
_cell.length_c   1.000
_cell.angle_alpha   90.00
_cell.angle_beta   90.00
_cell.angle_gamma   90.00
#
_symmetry.space_group_name_H-M   'P 1'
#
loop_
_entity.id
_entity.type
_entity.pdbx_description
1 polymer ?
#
loop_
_entity_poly.entity_id
_entity_poly.type
_entity_poly.pdbx_seq_one_letter_code
_entity_poly.pdbx_strand_id
1 'polypeptide(L)'
;MKTLKVIKIGGNIIDNDEALQQFLKDFATIKEPKILVHGGGKLATKLAEQMQVEVKMVDGRRVTDADTLDIITMVYAGKINKNVVAQLQANNCNAIGFSGADGNTIVSNKRPVKTVDYGFVGDVKKVNTETLEILLNNDVTPVFCAITHDNNGQLLNTNADTIASELAIGFASVFKTELYYCFEKNGVLENVEDDDSVIENINTATYKTLVENKVIFEGMLPKLNNCFHAIHHKVQKVCIGKSSMLFNVNNKHTTIKK
;
A
#
# COMPACT_ATOMS: atom_id res chain seq x y z
N MET A 1 11.03 -21.04 4.86
CA MET A 1 10.82 -19.82 4.04
C MET A 1 11.16 -18.62 4.90
N LYS A 2 11.92 -17.64 4.38
CA LYS A 2 12.11 -16.35 5.05
C LYS A 2 10.75 -15.64 5.17
N THR A 3 10.59 -14.81 6.19
CA THR A 3 9.41 -13.94 6.31
C THR A 3 9.62 -12.69 5.47
N LEU A 4 8.72 -12.40 4.53
CA LEU A 4 8.73 -11.17 3.75
C LEU A 4 7.69 -10.21 4.31
N LYS A 5 8.10 -9.00 4.69
CA LYS A 5 7.21 -7.95 5.18
C LYS A 5 6.88 -6.98 4.04
N VAL A 6 5.62 -6.94 3.61
CA VAL A 6 5.13 -5.91 2.68
C VAL A 6 4.50 -4.80 3.51
N ILE A 7 5.09 -3.62 3.49
CA ILE A 7 4.74 -2.51 4.38
C ILE A 7 4.22 -1.35 3.54
N LYS A 8 2.99 -0.94 3.78
CA LYS A 8 2.37 0.19 3.11
C LYS A 8 2.28 1.39 4.04
N ILE A 9 2.79 2.54 3.60
CA ILE A 9 2.65 3.82 4.30
C ILE A 9 1.60 4.73 3.64
N GLY A 10 0.84 5.44 4.47
CA GLY A 10 -0.19 6.40 4.06
C GLY A 10 0.30 7.84 3.93
N GLY A 11 -0.59 8.73 3.48
CA GLY A 11 -0.32 10.16 3.27
C GLY A 11 0.22 10.86 4.51
N ASN A 12 -0.29 10.57 5.71
CA ASN A 12 0.19 11.23 6.92
C ASN A 12 1.68 11.02 7.23
N ILE A 13 2.27 9.92 6.77
CA ILE A 13 3.73 9.71 6.86
C ILE A 13 4.41 10.39 5.68
N ILE A 14 3.89 10.19 4.46
CA ILE A 14 4.52 10.67 3.21
C ILE A 14 4.54 12.21 3.11
N ASP A 15 3.48 12.86 3.60
CA ASP A 15 3.27 14.30 3.48
C ASP A 15 3.89 15.10 4.66
N ASN A 16 4.54 14.41 5.61
CA ASN A 16 5.25 15.02 6.74
C ASN A 16 6.72 14.56 6.72
N ASP A 17 7.63 15.49 6.41
CA ASP A 17 9.05 15.17 6.20
C ASP A 17 9.71 14.56 7.44
N GLU A 18 9.41 15.05 8.65
CA GLU A 18 9.96 14.51 9.89
C GLU A 18 9.44 13.10 10.18
N ALA A 19 8.14 12.89 10.00
CA ALA A 19 7.52 11.58 10.18
C ALA A 19 8.05 10.56 9.15
N LEU A 20 8.26 10.99 7.90
CA LEU A 20 8.84 10.16 6.85
C LEU A 20 10.30 9.80 7.18
N GLN A 21 11.12 10.78 7.55
CA GLN A 21 12.53 10.56 7.90
C GLN A 21 12.65 9.58 9.07
N GLN A 22 11.87 9.78 10.14
CA GLN A 22 11.87 8.89 11.29
C GLN A 22 11.40 7.48 10.90
N PHE A 23 10.31 7.37 10.13
CA PHE A 23 9.84 6.08 9.64
C PHE A 23 10.89 5.35 8.81
N LEU A 24 11.57 6.03 7.88
CA LEU A 24 12.55 5.39 6.99
C LEU A 24 13.81 4.97 7.75
N LYS A 25 14.21 5.72 8.78
CA LYS A 25 15.28 5.34 9.69
C LYS A 25 14.94 4.04 10.44
N ASP A 26 13.73 3.96 11.00
CA ASP A 26 13.27 2.76 11.70
C ASP A 26 13.08 1.58 10.73
N PHE A 27 12.48 1.83 9.57
CA PHE A 27 12.29 0.84 8.51
C PHE A 27 13.63 0.25 8.04
N ALA A 28 14.69 1.06 7.90
CA ALA A 28 16.02 0.61 7.53
C ALA A 28 16.59 -0.44 8.52
N THR A 29 16.19 -0.41 9.79
CA THR A 29 16.67 -1.36 10.82
C THR A 29 16.11 -2.77 10.66
N ILE A 30 14.97 -2.94 9.97
CA ILE A 30 14.35 -4.25 9.71
C ILE A 30 15.31 -5.13 8.91
N LYS A 31 15.70 -6.30 9.45
CA LYS A 31 16.67 -7.20 8.81
C LYS A 31 16.03 -8.24 7.91
N GLU A 32 14.76 -8.55 8.11
CA GLU A 32 14.06 -9.47 7.22
C GLU A 32 13.82 -8.85 5.83
N PRO A 33 13.67 -9.69 4.78
CA PRO A 33 13.21 -9.21 3.48
C PRO A 33 11.96 -8.34 3.63
N LYS A 34 12.00 -7.17 2.98
CA LYS A 34 10.94 -6.16 3.11
C LYS A 34 10.70 -5.45 1.78
N ILE A 35 9.46 -5.07 1.56
CA ILE A 35 9.03 -4.22 0.46
C ILE A 35 8.29 -3.03 1.07
N LEU A 36 8.60 -1.82 0.60
CA LEU A 36 7.87 -0.62 0.96
C LEU A 36 6.91 -0.25 -0.16
N VAL A 37 5.67 0.08 0.16
CA VAL A 37 4.66 0.57 -0.78
C VAL A 37 4.16 1.93 -0.31
N HIS A 38 4.07 2.90 -1.21
CA HIS A 38 3.60 4.24 -0.89
C HIS A 38 2.56 4.75 -1.89
N GLY A 39 1.67 5.61 -1.40
CA GLY A 39 0.80 6.43 -2.22
C GLY A 39 1.40 7.83 -2.45
N GLY A 40 0.52 8.83 -2.55
CA GLY A 40 0.93 10.24 -2.66
C GLY A 40 -0.21 11.22 -2.89
N GLY A 41 -1.44 10.83 -2.53
CA GLY A 41 -2.66 11.48 -3.04
C GLY A 41 -2.76 12.97 -2.73
N LYS A 42 -2.35 13.41 -1.53
CA LYS A 42 -2.41 14.84 -1.15
C LYS A 42 -1.44 15.68 -1.97
N LEU A 43 -0.18 15.22 -2.10
CA LEU A 43 0.82 15.91 -2.92
C LEU A 43 0.42 15.97 -4.40
N ALA A 44 -0.18 14.90 -4.94
CA ALA A 44 -0.69 14.90 -6.31
C ALA A 44 -1.87 15.86 -6.50
N THR A 45 -2.82 15.92 -5.55
CA THR A 45 -3.90 16.92 -5.56
C THR A 45 -3.33 18.33 -5.57
N LYS A 46 -2.40 18.65 -4.66
CA LYS A 46 -1.79 19.97 -4.56
C LYS A 46 -1.12 20.39 -5.87
N LEU A 47 -0.38 19.48 -6.52
CA LEU A 47 0.27 19.79 -7.78
C LEU A 47 -0.74 19.97 -8.93
N ALA A 48 -1.79 19.15 -8.98
CA ALA A 48 -2.86 19.29 -9.97
C ALA A 48 -3.57 20.65 -9.85
N GLU A 49 -3.90 21.07 -8.63
CA GLU A 49 -4.48 22.40 -8.37
C GLU A 49 -3.55 23.54 -8.82
N GLN A 50 -2.24 23.42 -8.56
CA GLN A 50 -1.24 24.40 -9.03
C GLN A 50 -1.15 24.45 -10.56
N MET A 51 -1.40 23.34 -11.23
CA MET A 51 -1.42 23.23 -12.69
C MET A 51 -2.81 23.48 -13.30
N GLN A 52 -3.79 23.89 -12.47
CA GLN A 52 -5.18 24.14 -12.88
C GLN A 52 -5.87 22.92 -13.51
N VAL A 53 -5.47 21.71 -13.10
CA VAL A 53 -6.11 20.45 -13.48
C VAL A 53 -7.11 20.06 -12.39
N GLU A 54 -8.37 19.86 -12.78
CA GLU A 54 -9.47 19.56 -11.87
C GLU A 54 -9.34 18.15 -11.25
N VAL A 55 -9.38 18.06 -9.92
CA VAL A 55 -9.35 16.77 -9.22
C VAL A 55 -10.77 16.25 -8.95
N LYS A 56 -11.14 15.15 -9.60
CA LYS A 56 -12.45 14.49 -9.42
C LYS A 56 -12.34 13.23 -8.57
N MET A 57 -13.21 13.12 -7.58
CA MET A 57 -13.32 11.95 -6.70
C MET A 57 -14.74 11.39 -6.74
N VAL A 58 -14.86 10.08 -6.90
CA VAL A 58 -16.13 9.33 -6.85
C VAL A 58 -15.92 8.10 -5.96
N ASP A 59 -16.79 7.88 -4.98
CA ASP A 59 -16.71 6.77 -4.02
C ASP A 59 -15.32 6.63 -3.34
N GLY A 60 -14.70 7.77 -3.00
CA GLY A 60 -13.37 7.80 -2.39
C GLY A 60 -12.21 7.45 -3.34
N ARG A 61 -12.47 7.35 -4.65
CA ARG A 61 -11.48 7.05 -5.69
C ARG A 61 -11.34 8.20 -6.67
N ARG A 62 -10.11 8.44 -7.12
CA ARG A 62 -9.81 9.48 -8.11
C ARG A 62 -10.22 9.03 -9.51
N VAL A 63 -11.02 9.82 -10.20
CA VAL A 63 -11.19 9.72 -11.65
C VAL A 63 -9.90 10.23 -12.29
N THR A 64 -9.27 9.42 -13.12
CA THR A 64 -7.93 9.69 -13.66
C THR A 64 -8.02 9.83 -15.17
N ASP A 65 -8.08 11.05 -15.69
CA ASP A 65 -7.87 11.32 -17.11
C ASP A 65 -6.37 11.35 -17.46
N ALA A 66 -6.04 11.70 -18.70
CA ALA A 66 -4.65 11.69 -19.19
C ALA A 66 -3.77 12.69 -18.44
N ASP A 67 -4.22 13.93 -18.28
CA ASP A 67 -3.48 14.98 -17.57
C ASP A 67 -3.28 14.61 -16.10
N THR A 68 -4.33 14.07 -15.46
CA THR A 68 -4.23 13.56 -14.10
C THR A 68 -3.25 12.40 -14.01
N LEU A 69 -3.23 11.49 -14.98
CA LEU A 69 -2.30 10.35 -15.03
C LEU A 69 -0.84 10.81 -15.10
N ASP A 70 -0.54 11.81 -15.91
CA ASP A 70 0.81 12.37 -16.04
C ASP A 70 1.25 12.98 -14.71
N ILE A 71 0.39 13.78 -14.08
CA ILE A 71 0.68 14.42 -12.79
C ILE A 71 0.94 13.38 -11.70
N ILE A 72 0.07 12.37 -11.55
CA ILE A 72 0.29 11.34 -10.54
C ILE A 72 1.54 10.52 -10.83
N THR A 73 1.90 10.30 -12.10
CA THR A 73 3.10 9.54 -12.46
C THR A 73 4.35 10.32 -12.06
N MET A 74 4.41 11.62 -12.40
CA MET A 74 5.50 12.51 -11.99
C MET A 74 5.64 12.59 -10.47
N VAL A 75 4.53 12.65 -9.74
CA VAL A 75 4.54 12.76 -8.27
C VAL A 75 4.87 11.43 -7.60
N TYR A 76 4.19 10.35 -7.98
CA TYR A 76 4.33 9.05 -7.32
C TYR A 76 5.64 8.40 -7.69
N ALA A 77 5.90 8.15 -8.99
CA ALA A 77 7.09 7.44 -9.45
C ALA A 77 8.35 8.31 -9.49
N GLY A 78 8.19 9.62 -9.73
CA GLY A 78 9.28 10.58 -9.70
C GLY A 78 9.54 11.09 -8.29
N LYS A 79 8.82 12.14 -7.89
CA LYS A 79 9.14 12.92 -6.69
C LYS A 79 9.17 12.09 -5.40
N ILE A 80 8.07 11.40 -5.07
CA ILE A 80 7.95 10.68 -3.79
C ILE A 80 8.86 9.46 -3.79
N ASN A 81 8.76 8.59 -4.81
CA ASN A 81 9.51 7.34 -4.83
C ASN A 81 11.02 7.57 -4.78
N LYS A 82 11.55 8.52 -5.56
CA LYS A 82 12.99 8.79 -5.58
C LYS A 82 13.46 9.50 -4.32
N ASN A 83 12.63 10.33 -3.69
CA ASN A 83 12.95 10.90 -2.38
C ASN A 83 13.02 9.82 -1.28
N VAL A 84 12.04 8.89 -1.23
CA VAL A 84 12.06 7.75 -0.30
C VAL A 84 13.30 6.88 -0.51
N VAL A 85 13.64 6.55 -1.76
CA VAL A 85 14.84 5.77 -2.08
C VAL A 85 16.10 6.49 -1.63
N ALA A 86 16.25 7.79 -1.93
CA ALA A 86 17.43 8.57 -1.51
C ALA A 86 17.61 8.58 0.02
N GLN A 87 16.52 8.73 0.78
CA GLN A 87 16.55 8.67 2.24
C GLN A 87 16.89 7.28 2.77
N LEU A 88 16.40 6.20 2.15
CA LEU A 88 16.78 4.84 2.53
C LEU A 88 18.26 4.58 2.28
N GLN A 89 18.81 5.07 1.16
CA GLN A 89 20.24 4.98 0.89
C GLN A 89 21.07 5.73 1.93
N ALA A 90 20.64 6.92 2.36
CA ALA A 90 21.28 7.66 3.45
C ALA A 90 21.25 6.91 4.81
N ASN A 91 20.26 6.03 5.00
CA ASN A 91 20.14 5.15 6.16
C ASN A 91 20.83 3.78 5.99
N ASN A 92 21.72 3.63 5.00
CA ASN A 92 22.40 2.37 4.67
C ASN A 92 21.45 1.20 4.37
N CYS A 93 20.27 1.51 3.81
CA CYS A 93 19.31 0.53 3.33
C CYS A 93 19.33 0.55 1.81
N ASN A 94 20.00 -0.45 1.21
CA ASN A 94 20.10 -0.53 -0.24
C ASN A 94 18.70 -0.74 -0.85
N ALA A 95 18.21 0.25 -1.57
CA ALA A 95 16.83 0.28 -2.07
C ALA A 95 16.76 0.67 -3.55
N ILE A 96 15.80 0.07 -4.26
CA ILE A 96 15.49 0.39 -5.66
C ILE A 96 14.01 0.75 -5.75
N GLY A 97 13.73 1.85 -6.43
CA GLY A 97 12.37 2.37 -6.60
C GLY A 97 11.70 1.85 -7.86
N PHE A 98 10.49 1.31 -7.70
CA PHE A 98 9.66 0.68 -8.74
C PHE A 98 8.29 1.36 -8.88
N SER A 99 7.83 1.43 -10.12
CA SER A 99 6.44 1.30 -10.50
C SER A 99 6.16 -0.15 -10.91
N GLY A 100 4.90 -0.49 -11.20
CA GLY A 100 4.54 -1.77 -11.79
C GLY A 100 5.05 -1.99 -13.22
N ALA A 101 5.39 -0.91 -13.95
CA ALA A 101 5.93 -1.00 -15.30
C ALA A 101 7.39 -1.46 -15.32
N ASP A 102 8.15 -1.14 -14.27
CA ASP A 102 9.55 -1.50 -14.15
C ASP A 102 9.68 -3.03 -14.07
N GLY A 103 10.37 -3.63 -15.05
CA GLY A 103 10.51 -5.08 -15.17
C GLY A 103 9.19 -5.84 -15.40
N ASN A 104 8.12 -5.15 -15.82
CA ASN A 104 6.75 -5.68 -15.88
C ASN A 104 6.30 -6.31 -14.54
N THR A 105 6.73 -5.74 -13.42
CA THR A 105 6.50 -6.33 -12.08
C THR A 105 5.02 -6.38 -11.68
N ILE A 106 4.20 -5.44 -12.14
CA ILE A 106 2.75 -5.42 -11.85
C ILE A 106 1.97 -5.04 -13.11
N VAL A 107 1.36 -6.04 -13.72
CA VAL A 107 0.47 -5.90 -14.88
C VAL A 107 -0.97 -5.74 -14.40
N SER A 108 -1.66 -4.76 -14.96
CA SER A 108 -3.05 -4.44 -14.67
C SER A 108 -3.90 -4.44 -15.95
N ASN A 109 -5.22 -4.49 -15.83
CA ASN A 109 -6.12 -4.08 -16.90
C ASN A 109 -6.69 -2.71 -16.56
N LYS A 110 -7.01 -1.89 -17.56
CA LYS A 110 -7.84 -0.70 -17.34
C LYS A 110 -9.18 -1.16 -16.77
N ARG A 111 -9.63 -0.52 -15.69
CA ARG A 111 -10.91 -0.83 -15.05
C ARG A 111 -12.04 -0.63 -16.07
N PRO A 112 -12.94 -1.62 -16.24
CA PRO A 112 -14.06 -1.48 -17.14
C PRO A 112 -15.02 -0.39 -16.66
N VAL A 113 -15.59 0.36 -17.61
CA VAL A 113 -16.63 1.33 -17.34
C VAL A 113 -17.88 0.58 -16.87
N LYS A 114 -18.41 0.97 -15.71
CA LYS A 114 -19.68 0.48 -15.17
C LYS A 114 -20.62 1.66 -15.00
N THR A 115 -21.05 1.95 -13.78
CA THR A 115 -21.80 3.17 -13.43
C THR A 115 -20.94 4.42 -13.50
N VAL A 116 -19.63 4.30 -13.25
CA VAL A 116 -18.66 5.38 -13.24
C VAL A 116 -17.51 5.01 -14.18
N ASP A 117 -17.11 5.93 -15.04
CA ASP A 117 -15.84 5.86 -15.75
C ASP A 117 -14.74 6.48 -14.89
N TYR A 118 -13.82 5.65 -14.43
CA TYR A 118 -12.69 6.08 -13.61
C TYR A 118 -11.48 6.52 -14.47
N GLY A 119 -11.57 6.44 -15.80
CA GLY A 119 -10.49 6.75 -16.72
C GLY A 119 -9.36 5.73 -16.64
N PHE A 120 -8.11 6.18 -16.59
CA PHE A 120 -6.88 5.38 -16.53
C PHE A 120 -6.62 4.77 -15.15
N VAL A 121 -7.65 4.19 -14.53
CA VAL A 121 -7.51 3.43 -13.29
C VAL A 121 -7.30 1.95 -13.62
N GLY A 122 -6.33 1.31 -12.97
CA GLY A 122 -5.95 -0.07 -13.19
C GLY A 122 -6.45 -1.01 -12.11
N ASP A 123 -6.92 -2.18 -12.54
CA ASP A 123 -7.18 -3.36 -11.70
C ASP A 123 -6.05 -4.36 -11.92
N VAL A 124 -5.32 -4.72 -10.85
CA VAL A 124 -4.16 -5.62 -10.93
C VAL A 124 -4.59 -6.98 -11.47
N LYS A 125 -3.87 -7.45 -12.48
CA LYS A 125 -4.09 -8.75 -13.14
C LYS A 125 -3.06 -9.77 -12.67
N LYS A 126 -1.80 -9.36 -12.56
CA LYS A 126 -0.69 -10.25 -12.21
C LYS A 126 0.46 -9.47 -11.59
N VAL A 127 1.08 -10.06 -10.58
CA VAL A 127 2.40 -9.65 -10.07
C VAL A 127 3.45 -10.65 -10.56
N ASN A 128 4.52 -10.15 -11.18
CA ASN A 128 5.69 -10.94 -11.58
C ASN A 128 6.80 -10.73 -10.54
N THR A 129 7.13 -11.78 -9.78
CA THR A 129 8.05 -11.68 -8.64
C THR A 129 9.50 -12.00 -8.97
N GLU A 130 9.78 -12.66 -10.10
CA GLU A 130 11.10 -13.23 -10.43
C GLU A 130 12.27 -12.24 -10.22
N THR A 131 12.20 -11.05 -10.83
CA THR A 131 13.24 -10.02 -10.66
C THR A 131 13.33 -9.52 -9.22
N LEU A 132 12.20 -9.36 -8.54
CA LEU A 132 12.15 -8.87 -7.17
C LEU A 132 12.69 -9.91 -6.17
N GLU A 133 12.50 -11.21 -6.43
CA GLU A 133 13.07 -12.28 -5.62
C GLU A 133 14.60 -12.25 -5.64
N ILE A 134 15.20 -11.98 -6.81
CA ILE A 134 16.65 -11.80 -6.93
C ILE A 134 17.12 -10.63 -6.06
N LEU A 135 16.42 -9.49 -6.13
CA LEU A 135 16.75 -8.31 -5.33
C LEU A 135 16.64 -8.57 -3.82
N LEU A 136 15.52 -9.15 -3.38
CA LEU A 136 15.28 -9.48 -1.97
C LEU A 136 16.28 -10.50 -1.41
N ASN A 137 16.74 -11.44 -2.23
CA ASN A 137 17.75 -12.43 -1.84
C ASN A 137 19.16 -11.84 -1.74
N ASN A 138 19.41 -10.67 -2.33
CA ASN A 138 20.67 -9.93 -2.27
C ASN A 138 20.55 -8.66 -1.39
N ASP A 139 19.61 -8.67 -0.43
CA ASP A 139 19.38 -7.59 0.53
C ASP A 139 19.09 -6.21 -0.11
N VAL A 140 18.54 -6.21 -1.33
CA VAL A 140 18.05 -5.00 -2.01
C VAL A 140 16.56 -4.87 -1.76
N THR A 141 16.15 -3.74 -1.18
CA THR A 141 14.76 -3.45 -0.80
C THR A 141 13.99 -2.78 -1.94
N PRO A 142 12.94 -3.41 -2.51
CA PRO A 142 12.07 -2.77 -3.48
C PRO A 142 11.14 -1.74 -2.81
N VAL A 143 11.00 -0.58 -3.44
CA VAL A 143 10.10 0.50 -3.01
C VAL A 143 9.09 0.80 -4.13
N PHE A 144 7.84 0.42 -3.94
CA PHE A 144 6.78 0.57 -4.94
C PHE A 144 5.95 1.83 -4.75
N CYS A 145 5.74 2.54 -5.85
CA CYS A 145 4.68 3.53 -6.00
C CYS A 145 3.40 2.89 -6.57
N ALA A 146 2.29 3.65 -6.60
CA ALA A 146 0.97 3.15 -7.00
C ALA A 146 0.64 3.31 -8.50
N ILE A 147 1.65 3.21 -9.37
CA ILE A 147 1.51 3.22 -10.83
C ILE A 147 1.74 1.81 -11.36
N THR A 148 0.88 1.32 -12.25
CA THR A 148 1.02 0.04 -12.95
C THR A 148 0.93 0.24 -14.46
N HIS A 149 0.95 -0.85 -15.24
CA HIS A 149 0.81 -0.77 -16.69
C HIS A 149 -0.06 -1.91 -17.24
N ASP A 150 -0.54 -1.74 -18.47
CA ASP A 150 -1.44 -2.69 -19.14
C ASP A 150 -0.75 -3.74 -20.02
N ASN A 151 0.59 -3.76 -20.02
CA ASN A 151 1.44 -4.56 -20.91
C ASN A 151 1.38 -4.17 -22.41
N ASN A 152 0.71 -3.08 -22.78
CA ASN A 152 0.67 -2.50 -24.13
C ASN A 152 1.25 -1.08 -24.18
N GLY A 153 1.91 -0.64 -23.12
CA GLY A 153 2.55 0.68 -23.02
C GLY A 153 1.68 1.76 -22.35
N GLN A 154 0.49 1.42 -21.85
CA GLN A 154 -0.36 2.37 -21.11
C GLN A 154 -0.11 2.25 -19.61
N LEU A 155 0.20 3.38 -18.96
CA LEU A 155 0.25 3.48 -17.51
C LEU A 155 -1.15 3.58 -16.90
N LEU A 156 -1.29 3.10 -15.66
CA LEU A 156 -2.55 3.09 -14.94
C LEU A 156 -2.35 3.51 -13.48
N ASN A 157 -3.29 4.31 -12.97
CA ASN A 157 -3.41 4.64 -11.57
C ASN A 157 -4.02 3.46 -10.80
N THR A 158 -3.33 2.96 -9.79
CA THR A 158 -3.84 1.87 -8.95
C THR A 158 -3.88 2.30 -7.49
N ASN A 159 -4.73 1.68 -6.69
CA ASN A 159 -4.77 1.95 -5.26
C ASN A 159 -3.53 1.36 -4.56
N ALA A 160 -2.82 2.15 -3.74
CA ALA A 160 -1.63 1.69 -3.03
C ALA A 160 -1.90 0.55 -2.04
N ASP A 161 -3.09 0.49 -1.42
CA ASP A 161 -3.48 -0.63 -0.58
C ASP A 161 -3.59 -1.91 -1.44
N THR A 162 -4.16 -1.82 -2.64
CA THR A 162 -4.23 -2.93 -3.61
C THR A 162 -2.84 -3.38 -4.08
N ILE A 163 -1.92 -2.45 -4.36
CA ILE A 163 -0.54 -2.80 -4.72
C ILE A 163 0.12 -3.61 -3.61
N ALA A 164 -0.04 -3.17 -2.35
CA ALA A 164 0.54 -3.87 -1.21
C ALA A 164 -0.07 -5.26 -1.03
N SER A 165 -1.39 -5.43 -1.14
CA SER A 165 -2.03 -6.74 -1.06
C SER A 165 -1.58 -7.67 -2.18
N GLU A 166 -1.58 -7.19 -3.42
CA GLU A 166 -1.24 -8.01 -4.59
C GLU A 166 0.24 -8.41 -4.61
N LEU A 167 1.15 -7.53 -4.17
CA LEU A 167 2.55 -7.90 -3.92
C LEU A 167 2.63 -9.00 -2.86
N ALA A 168 1.99 -8.83 -1.70
CA ALA A 168 2.00 -9.83 -0.64
C ALA A 168 1.45 -11.19 -1.10
N ILE A 169 0.42 -11.19 -1.96
CA ILE A 169 -0.14 -12.38 -2.60
C ILE A 169 0.85 -13.00 -3.59
N GLY A 170 1.44 -12.20 -4.47
CA GLY A 170 2.40 -12.67 -5.48
C GLY A 170 3.58 -13.42 -4.88
N PHE A 171 4.06 -12.99 -3.71
CA PHE A 171 5.16 -13.65 -3.00
C PHE A 171 4.75 -14.78 -2.06
N ALA A 172 3.45 -15.02 -1.82
CA ALA A 172 2.99 -15.99 -0.81
C ALA A 172 3.34 -17.46 -1.17
N SER A 173 3.74 -17.74 -2.41
CA SER A 173 4.23 -19.05 -2.87
C SER A 173 5.70 -19.31 -2.52
N VAL A 174 6.51 -18.26 -2.31
CA VAL A 174 7.97 -18.32 -2.13
C VAL A 174 8.44 -17.82 -0.77
N PHE A 175 7.68 -16.92 -0.14
CA PHE A 175 7.93 -16.41 1.21
C PHE A 175 6.76 -16.66 2.15
N LYS A 176 7.05 -16.64 3.45
CA LYS A 176 6.00 -16.43 4.46
C LYS A 176 5.67 -14.93 4.47
N THR A 177 4.61 -14.52 3.78
CA THR A 177 4.31 -13.10 3.59
C THR A 177 3.47 -12.54 4.73
N GLU A 178 3.87 -11.37 5.22
CA GLU A 178 3.14 -10.58 6.21
C GLU A 178 2.89 -9.19 5.61
N LEU A 179 1.64 -8.72 5.67
CA LEU A 179 1.23 -7.44 5.11
C LEU A 179 0.93 -6.45 6.23
N TYR A 180 1.47 -5.24 6.12
CA TYR A 180 1.32 -4.20 7.12
C TYR A 180 0.75 -2.94 6.49
N TYR A 181 -0.42 -2.50 6.96
CA TYR A 181 -1.02 -1.24 6.60
C TYR A 181 -0.79 -0.22 7.71
N CYS A 182 0.11 0.74 7.45
CA CYS A 182 0.39 1.85 8.35
C CYS A 182 -0.61 2.99 8.09
N PHE A 183 -1.62 3.09 8.95
CA PHE A 183 -2.64 4.13 8.94
C PHE A 183 -2.52 5.04 10.17
N GLU A 184 -3.47 5.97 10.30
CA GLU A 184 -3.46 7.04 11.30
C GLU A 184 -3.97 6.57 12.67
N LYS A 185 -4.92 5.63 12.66
CA LYS A 185 -5.53 5.04 13.85
C LYS A 185 -4.73 3.83 14.33
N ASN A 186 -4.87 3.49 15.61
CA ASN A 186 -4.14 2.38 16.24
C ASN A 186 -4.52 1.01 15.64
N GLY A 187 -5.72 0.88 15.06
CA GLY A 187 -6.16 -0.33 14.36
C GLY A 187 -7.60 -0.18 13.89
N VAL A 188 -8.31 -1.28 13.78
CA VAL A 188 -9.77 -1.31 13.71
C VAL A 188 -10.30 -1.03 15.11
N LEU A 189 -11.08 0.03 15.26
CA LEU A 189 -11.65 0.44 16.53
C LEU A 189 -13.08 -0.08 16.66
N GLU A 190 -13.45 -0.57 17.84
CA GLU A 190 -14.83 -0.87 18.20
C GLU A 190 -15.64 0.43 18.36
N ASN A 191 -15.00 1.48 18.88
CA ASN A 191 -15.53 2.83 18.96
C ASN A 191 -14.54 3.83 18.34
N VAL A 192 -14.92 4.52 17.25
CA VAL A 192 -14.02 5.44 16.52
C VAL A 192 -13.51 6.62 17.35
N GLU A 193 -14.27 7.01 18.37
CA GLU A 193 -13.94 8.10 19.30
C GLU A 193 -12.99 7.64 20.42
N ASP A 194 -12.78 6.33 20.57
CA ASP A 194 -11.87 5.75 21.56
C ASP A 194 -10.70 5.05 20.85
N ASP A 195 -9.56 5.73 20.78
CA ASP A 195 -8.32 5.22 20.18
C ASP A 195 -7.77 3.97 20.90
N ASP A 196 -8.23 3.65 22.11
CA ASP A 196 -7.85 2.48 22.90
C ASP A 196 -8.76 1.26 22.66
N SER A 197 -9.90 1.44 21.99
CA SER A 197 -10.89 0.40 21.66
C SER A 197 -10.48 -0.50 20.49
N VAL A 198 -9.18 -0.78 20.35
CA VAL A 198 -8.63 -1.56 19.24
C VAL A 198 -9.09 -3.01 19.32
N ILE A 199 -9.71 -3.51 18.25
CA ILE A 199 -9.99 -4.92 18.05
C ILE A 199 -8.69 -5.59 17.60
N GLU A 200 -7.94 -6.13 18.54
CA GLU A 200 -6.58 -6.63 18.28
C GLU A 200 -6.52 -7.87 17.38
N ASN A 201 -7.57 -8.70 17.38
CA ASN A 201 -7.59 -9.94 16.61
C ASN A 201 -8.90 -10.07 15.83
N ILE A 202 -8.78 -10.20 14.51
CA ILE A 202 -9.92 -10.43 13.62
C ILE A 202 -9.64 -11.68 12.76
N ASN A 203 -10.64 -12.55 12.64
CA ASN A 203 -10.64 -13.67 11.70
C ASN A 203 -11.92 -13.64 10.86
N THR A 204 -12.10 -14.60 9.95
CA THR A 204 -13.28 -14.61 9.07
C THR A 204 -14.61 -14.66 9.85
N ALA A 205 -14.66 -15.37 10.97
CA ALA A 205 -15.86 -15.46 11.79
C ALA A 205 -16.16 -14.15 12.52
N THR A 206 -15.16 -13.57 13.22
CA THR A 206 -15.36 -12.31 13.94
C THR A 206 -15.62 -11.15 12.99
N TYR A 207 -15.02 -11.13 11.80
CA TYR A 207 -15.34 -10.13 10.78
C TYR A 207 -16.80 -10.16 10.38
N LYS A 208 -17.37 -11.35 10.12
CA LYS A 208 -18.77 -11.50 9.78
C LYS A 208 -19.67 -10.93 10.89
N THR A 209 -19.39 -11.26 12.15
CA THR A 209 -20.11 -10.71 13.31
C THR A 209 -19.99 -9.18 13.39
N LEU A 210 -18.80 -8.62 13.18
CA LEU A 210 -18.56 -7.18 13.24
C LEU A 210 -19.29 -6.41 12.14
N VAL A 211 -19.40 -6.99 10.95
CA VAL A 211 -20.19 -6.43 9.83
C VAL A 211 -21.68 -6.49 10.14
N GLU A 212 -22.19 -7.64 10.59
CA GLU A 212 -23.60 -7.83 10.95
C GLU A 212 -24.04 -6.87 12.06
N ASN A 213 -23.17 -6.66 13.06
CA ASN A 213 -23.40 -5.74 14.18
C ASN A 213 -23.16 -4.26 13.83
N LYS A 214 -22.78 -3.94 12.59
CA LYS A 214 -22.46 -2.56 12.13
C LYS A 214 -21.40 -1.84 12.99
N VAL A 215 -20.47 -2.59 13.57
CA VAL A 215 -19.36 -2.04 14.36
C VAL A 215 -18.31 -1.39 13.44
N ILE A 216 -18.16 -1.93 12.23
CA ILE A 216 -17.17 -1.45 11.26
C ILE A 216 -17.72 -0.21 10.53
N PHE A 217 -17.03 0.92 10.72
CA PHE A 217 -17.29 2.16 9.97
C PHE A 217 -17.11 1.99 8.47
N GLU A 218 -17.96 2.66 7.67
CA GLU A 218 -18.04 2.46 6.20
C GLU A 218 -16.68 2.60 5.50
N GLY A 219 -15.85 3.57 5.89
CA GLY A 219 -14.52 3.76 5.30
C GLY A 219 -13.52 2.63 5.55
N MET A 220 -13.77 1.79 6.56
CA MET A 220 -12.90 0.66 6.92
C MET A 220 -13.27 -0.64 6.19
N LEU A 221 -14.51 -0.78 5.71
CA LEU A 221 -14.97 -1.97 4.96
C LEU A 221 -14.11 -2.26 3.72
N PRO A 222 -13.80 -1.29 2.83
CA PRO A 222 -12.94 -1.55 1.67
C PRO A 222 -11.53 -2.03 2.06
N LYS A 223 -11.00 -1.53 3.18
CA LYS A 223 -9.67 -1.91 3.69
C LYS A 223 -9.69 -3.34 4.23
N LEU A 224 -10.71 -3.71 4.99
CA LEU A 224 -10.87 -5.08 5.49
C LEU A 224 -11.09 -6.08 4.36
N ASN A 225 -11.85 -5.72 3.32
CA ASN A 225 -11.99 -6.55 2.13
C ASN A 225 -10.63 -6.86 1.47
N ASN A 226 -9.75 -5.86 1.32
CA ASN A 226 -8.38 -6.11 0.82
C ASN A 226 -7.56 -7.01 1.75
N CYS A 227 -7.74 -6.87 3.07
CA CYS A 227 -7.04 -7.71 4.05
C CYS A 227 -7.48 -9.17 3.95
N PHE A 228 -8.79 -9.43 3.91
CA PHE A 228 -9.32 -10.78 3.77
C PHE A 228 -8.99 -11.40 2.42
N HIS A 229 -9.00 -10.61 1.34
CA HIS A 229 -8.51 -11.04 0.03
C HIS A 229 -7.08 -11.57 0.12
N ALA A 230 -6.16 -10.82 0.78
CA ALA A 230 -4.80 -11.28 1.01
C ALA A 230 -4.72 -12.58 1.83
N ILE A 231 -5.46 -12.67 2.94
CA ILE A 231 -5.50 -13.87 3.79
C ILE A 231 -6.00 -15.10 3.02
N HIS A 232 -7.06 -14.96 2.22
CA HIS A 232 -7.59 -16.04 1.40
C HIS A 232 -6.60 -16.50 0.31
N HIS A 233 -5.68 -15.63 -0.09
CA HIS A 233 -4.61 -15.92 -1.04
C HIS A 233 -3.26 -16.23 -0.36
N LYS A 234 -3.31 -16.87 0.82
CA LYS A 234 -2.16 -17.45 1.55
C LYS A 234 -1.18 -16.44 2.17
N VAL A 235 -1.53 -15.15 2.24
CA VAL A 235 -0.78 -14.22 3.12
C VAL A 235 -1.00 -14.64 4.57
N GLN A 236 0.08 -14.76 5.35
CA GLN A 236 0.05 -15.37 6.67
C GLN A 236 -0.76 -14.56 7.69
N LYS A 237 -0.58 -13.23 7.65
CA LYS A 237 -1.29 -12.27 8.49
C LYS A 237 -1.30 -10.90 7.82
N VAL A 238 -2.32 -10.11 8.15
CA VAL A 238 -2.37 -8.69 7.81
C VAL A 238 -2.46 -7.89 9.11
N CYS A 239 -1.61 -6.89 9.28
CA CYS A 239 -1.62 -6.00 10.44
C CYS A 239 -2.06 -4.59 10.01
N ILE A 240 -2.95 -3.98 10.78
CA ILE A 240 -3.44 -2.61 10.57
C ILE A 240 -3.19 -1.81 11.85
N GLY A 241 -2.54 -0.66 11.71
CA GLY A 241 -2.34 0.27 12.82
C GLY A 241 -1.38 1.38 12.46
N LYS A 242 -0.89 2.10 13.46
CA LYS A 242 0.20 3.08 13.29
C LYS A 242 1.50 2.38 12.92
N SER A 243 2.41 3.08 12.23
CA SER A 243 3.71 2.51 11.82
C SER A 243 4.54 1.97 13.00
N SER A 244 4.35 2.53 14.19
CA SER A 244 4.99 2.09 15.42
C SER A 244 4.71 0.63 15.81
N MET A 245 3.68 -0.01 15.23
CA MET A 245 3.42 -1.45 15.39
C MET A 245 4.56 -2.33 14.85
N LEU A 246 5.36 -1.83 13.90
CA LEU A 246 6.47 -2.57 13.31
C LEU A 246 7.67 -2.69 14.24
N PHE A 247 7.80 -1.76 15.20
CA PHE A 247 9.02 -1.53 15.97
C PHE A 247 8.83 -1.69 17.48
N ASN A 248 7.58 -1.67 17.95
CA ASN A 248 7.26 -1.81 19.36
C ASN A 248 6.13 -2.83 19.57
N VAL A 249 6.46 -3.91 20.28
CA VAL A 249 5.59 -5.05 20.56
C VAL A 249 4.38 -4.72 21.43
N ASN A 250 4.43 -3.61 22.19
CA ASN A 250 3.35 -3.20 23.09
C ASN A 250 2.33 -2.27 22.42
N ASN A 251 2.55 -1.87 21.16
CA ASN A 251 1.57 -1.05 20.45
C ASN A 251 0.37 -1.89 20.05
N LYS A 252 -0.81 -1.52 20.58
CA LYS A 252 -2.10 -2.06 20.15
C LYS A 252 -2.25 -1.87 18.64
N HIS A 253 -2.59 -2.94 17.95
CA HIS A 253 -2.90 -2.95 16.53
C HIS A 253 -3.81 -4.11 16.20
N THR A 254 -4.52 -4.03 15.08
CA THR A 254 -5.36 -5.13 14.62
C THR A 254 -4.53 -6.10 13.80
N THR A 255 -4.57 -7.37 14.18
CA THR A 255 -4.03 -8.50 13.43
C THR A 255 -5.17 -9.33 12.84
N ILE A 256 -5.14 -9.48 11.52
CA ILE A 256 -6.07 -10.31 10.76
C ILE A 256 -5.36 -11.60 10.36
N LYS A 257 -6.00 -12.73 10.66
CA LYS A 257 -5.55 -14.07 10.29
C LYS A 257 -6.74 -14.86 9.75
N LYS A 258 -6.45 -16.02 9.17
CA LYS A 258 -7.48 -16.96 8.69
C LYS A 258 -8.40 -17.40 9.82
#